data_AF-A0A1E5UUR3-F1
#
_entry.id   AF-A0A1E5UUR3-F1
#
_cell.length_a   1.000
_cell.length_b   1.000
_cell.length_c   1.000
_cell.angle_alpha   90.00
_cell.angle_beta   90.00
_cell.angle_gamma   90.00
#
_symmetry.space_group_name_H-M   'P 1'
#
loop_
_entity.id
_entity.type
_entity.pdbx_description
1 polymer ?
#
loop_
_entity_poly.entity_id
_entity_poly.type
_entity_poly.pdbx_seq_one_letter_code
_entity_poly.pdbx_strand_id
1 'polypeptide(L)'
;MQVGQFIESVKQELKDDLSTAPYGGSVVKAPKVLADIVEAIAAAVYVDCKFDLEKLWKVTRWLFEPIITAETIDEQPVTTLLELCQKHGKVAQFKTWQKGGMTMVNVFVGGEMVGLGSSEQKVIAKLNAARDALGKLVSGAKRQVLITGVCNGSVDEIGELRESKHKLAEQCIGKHWPKPIFNLLFRLEKEGGPAHERKFVCSVQVETKNGTFVTIGDPMSRVKDAENSAAQKMLELLLQL
;
A
#
# COMPACT_ATOMS: atom_id res chain seq x y z
N MET A 1 17.35 18.72 11.28
CA MET A 1 16.06 19.36 11.59
C MET A 1 16.15 19.95 12.98
N GLN A 2 15.94 21.26 13.12
CA GLN A 2 16.04 21.94 14.43
C GLN A 2 14.70 21.83 15.16
N VAL A 3 14.73 21.68 16.50
CA VAL A 3 13.52 21.57 17.34
C VAL A 3 12.56 22.74 17.11
N GLY A 4 13.08 23.95 16.86
CA GLY A 4 12.26 25.13 16.54
C GLY A 4 11.39 24.98 15.30
N GLN A 5 11.87 24.34 14.23
CA GLN A 5 11.09 24.11 13.01
C GLN A 5 9.92 23.14 13.25
N PHE A 6 10.15 22.13 14.10
CA PHE A 6 9.09 21.20 14.49
C PHE A 6 8.01 21.90 15.32
N ILE A 7 8.42 22.74 16.29
CA ILE A 7 7.48 23.51 17.11
C ILE A 7 6.57 24.39 16.25
N GLU A 8 7.13 25.12 15.28
CA GLU A 8 6.33 25.96 14.38
C GLU A 8 5.40 25.13 13.50
N SER A 9 5.83 23.97 13.03
CA SER A 9 4.98 23.06 12.24
C SER A 9 3.78 22.55 13.06
N VAL A 10 4.01 22.13 14.31
CA VAL A 10 2.94 21.68 15.21
C VAL A 10 1.97 22.81 15.56
N LYS A 11 2.45 24.03 15.78
CA LYS A 11 1.60 25.20 16.02
C LYS A 11 0.70 25.54 14.83
N GLN A 12 1.18 25.32 13.61
CA GLN A 12 0.39 25.54 12.41
C GLN A 12 -0.68 24.45 12.24
N GLU A 13 -0.35 23.18 12.53
CA GLU A 13 -1.30 22.06 12.54
C GLU A 13 -2.43 22.25 13.57
N LEU A 14 -2.17 22.91 14.70
CA LEU A 14 -3.19 23.24 15.71
C LEU A 14 -4.19 24.34 15.27
N LYS A 15 -3.88 25.11 14.23
CA LYS A 15 -4.71 26.24 13.75
C LYS A 15 -5.62 25.86 12.57
N ASP A 16 -5.22 24.88 11.79
CA ASP A 16 -6.11 24.27 10.81
C ASP A 16 -6.93 23.21 11.58
N ASP A 17 -8.27 23.32 11.63
CA ASP A 17 -9.22 22.40 12.29
C ASP A 17 -9.17 20.93 11.79
N LEU A 18 -8.11 20.52 11.09
CA LEU A 18 -7.83 19.16 10.70
C LEU A 18 -7.25 18.42 11.91
N SER A 19 -8.07 17.54 12.52
CA SER A 19 -7.70 16.46 13.44
C SER A 19 -6.22 16.41 13.82
N THR A 20 -5.91 16.68 15.09
CA THR A 20 -4.62 16.43 15.75
C THR A 20 -4.21 14.97 15.53
N ALA A 21 -3.65 14.65 14.36
CA ALA A 21 -3.48 13.28 13.94
C ALA A 21 -2.28 12.69 14.68
N PRO A 22 -2.46 11.70 15.58
CA PRO A 22 -1.42 11.20 16.47
C PRO A 22 -0.28 10.47 15.74
N TYR A 23 -0.48 10.10 14.46
CA TYR A 23 0.48 9.33 13.66
C TYR A 23 1.43 10.18 12.84
N GLY A 24 2.05 11.18 13.47
CA GLY A 24 2.93 12.11 12.79
C GLY A 24 2.12 13.12 11.99
N GLY A 25 2.44 14.40 12.23
CA GLY A 25 1.89 15.53 11.52
C GLY A 25 1.92 15.33 10.00
N SER A 26 1.10 16.09 9.28
CA SER A 26 1.00 15.99 7.83
C SER A 26 2.32 16.38 7.14
N VAL A 27 3.23 17.08 7.83
CA VAL A 27 4.44 17.64 7.21
C VAL A 27 5.74 17.08 7.79
N VAL A 28 5.83 16.90 9.12
CA VAL A 28 7.12 16.71 9.79
C VAL A 28 7.10 15.57 10.83
N LYS A 29 8.11 14.69 10.76
CA LYS A 29 8.36 13.69 11.80
C LYS A 29 8.95 14.35 13.06
N ALA A 30 8.45 14.00 14.23
CA ALA A 30 8.99 14.47 15.50
C ALA A 30 10.51 14.19 15.64
N PRO A 31 11.32 15.18 16.06
CA PRO A 31 12.72 14.97 16.40
C PRO A 31 12.87 13.91 17.49
N LYS A 32 13.80 12.95 17.29
CA LYS A 32 14.08 11.91 18.31
C LYS A 32 14.48 12.49 19.66
N VAL A 33 15.19 13.62 19.65
CA VAL A 33 15.66 14.30 20.87
C VAL A 33 14.52 14.69 21.83
N LEU A 34 13.29 14.89 21.33
CA LEU A 34 12.15 15.15 22.21
C LEU A 34 11.80 13.92 23.07
N ALA A 35 11.87 12.73 22.49
CA ALA A 35 11.69 11.49 23.25
C ALA A 35 12.82 11.32 24.27
N ASP A 36 14.07 11.58 23.87
CA ASP A 36 15.23 11.49 24.76
C ASP A 36 15.11 12.49 25.95
N ILE A 37 14.59 13.70 25.72
CA ILE A 37 14.34 14.69 26.78
C ILE A 37 13.27 14.19 27.75
N VAL A 38 12.14 13.69 27.24
CA VAL A 38 11.05 13.16 28.08
C VAL A 38 11.53 11.94 28.87
N GLU A 39 12.30 11.05 28.25
CA GLU A 39 12.91 9.88 28.88
C GLU A 39 13.87 10.29 29.99
N ALA A 40 14.75 11.29 29.75
CA ALA A 40 15.68 11.78 30.76
C ALA A 40 14.96 12.41 31.97
N ILE A 41 13.91 13.19 31.75
CA ILE A 41 13.09 13.78 32.83
C ILE A 41 12.40 12.66 33.62
N ALA A 42 11.77 11.71 32.93
CA ALA A 42 11.09 10.59 33.58
C ALA A 42 12.07 9.73 34.40
N ALA A 43 13.26 9.45 33.87
CA ALA A 43 14.31 8.71 34.56
C ALA A 43 14.81 9.43 35.82
N ALA A 44 15.05 10.75 35.73
CA ALA A 44 15.46 11.54 36.88
C ALA A 44 14.39 11.53 38.00
N VAL A 45 13.13 11.77 37.64
CA VAL A 45 12.01 11.72 38.58
C VAL A 45 11.85 10.32 39.17
N TYR A 46 12.03 9.26 38.38
CA TYR A 46 11.92 7.88 38.85
C TYR A 46 12.97 7.55 39.91
N VAL A 47 14.22 8.00 39.72
CA VAL A 47 15.31 7.85 40.70
C VAL A 47 15.01 8.65 41.97
N ASP A 48 14.56 9.90 41.84
CA ASP A 48 14.22 10.77 42.98
C ASP A 48 13.03 10.22 43.78
N CYS A 49 12.08 9.59 43.11
CA CYS A 49 10.94 8.90 43.72
C CYS A 49 11.31 7.55 44.35
N LYS A 50 12.60 7.18 44.42
CA LYS A 50 13.08 5.89 44.92
C LYS A 50 12.47 4.70 44.16
N PHE A 51 12.38 4.83 42.84
CA PHE A 51 11.88 3.80 41.94
C PHE A 51 10.38 3.47 42.11
N ASP A 52 9.59 4.42 42.65
CA ASP A 52 8.15 4.33 42.83
C ASP A 52 7.40 4.79 41.57
N LEU A 53 6.78 3.85 40.85
CA LEU A 53 6.04 4.11 39.61
C LEU A 53 4.76 4.92 39.84
N GLU A 54 4.11 4.79 40.99
CA GLU A 54 2.88 5.51 41.29
C GLU A 54 3.17 7.00 41.51
N LYS A 55 4.27 7.30 42.23
CA LYS A 55 4.77 8.67 42.39
C LYS A 55 5.28 9.25 41.10
N LEU A 56 6.05 8.48 40.31
CA LEU A 56 6.48 8.89 38.97
C LEU A 56 5.27 9.34 38.16
N TRP A 57 4.24 8.49 38.04
CA TRP A 57 3.04 8.81 37.28
C TRP A 57 2.33 10.07 37.79
N LYS A 58 2.19 10.24 39.11
CA LYS A 58 1.59 11.46 39.69
C LYS A 58 2.38 12.72 39.34
N VAL A 59 3.71 12.64 39.33
CA VAL A 59 4.59 13.79 39.05
C VAL A 59 4.66 14.11 37.57
N THR A 60 4.71 13.10 36.68
CA THR A 60 4.90 13.32 35.24
C THR A 60 3.60 13.42 34.46
N ARG A 61 2.43 13.15 35.07
CA ARG A 61 1.14 13.13 34.36
C ARG A 61 0.89 14.38 33.53
N TRP A 62 1.14 15.56 34.10
CA TRP A 62 0.91 16.86 33.43
C TRP A 62 1.74 17.03 32.16
N LEU A 63 2.91 16.37 32.06
CA LEU A 63 3.76 16.43 30.86
C LEU A 63 3.13 15.70 29.67
N PHE A 64 2.25 14.74 29.95
CA PHE A 64 1.58 13.92 28.95
C PHE A 64 0.14 14.37 28.67
N GLU A 65 -0.31 15.50 29.24
CA GLU A 65 -1.65 16.03 28.95
C GLU A 65 -1.69 16.76 27.60
N PRO A 66 -2.72 16.53 26.75
CA PRO A 66 -3.80 15.56 26.92
C PRO A 66 -3.34 14.12 26.69
N ILE A 67 -3.68 13.23 27.62
CA ILE A 67 -3.36 11.81 27.48
C ILE A 67 -4.23 11.24 26.35
N ILE A 68 -3.58 10.69 25.33
CA ILE A 68 -4.28 9.93 24.28
C ILE A 68 -4.83 8.65 24.93
N THR A 69 -6.14 8.55 25.06
CA THR A 69 -6.85 7.36 25.53
C THR A 69 -7.19 6.47 24.33
N ALA A 70 -7.62 5.23 24.57
CA ALA A 70 -8.11 4.35 23.50
C ALA A 70 -9.32 4.94 22.75
N GLU A 71 -10.02 5.90 23.35
CA GLU A 71 -11.18 6.60 22.77
C GLU A 71 -10.75 7.83 21.95
N THR A 72 -9.60 8.44 22.27
CA THR A 72 -9.05 9.62 21.57
C THR A 72 -7.91 9.27 20.62
N ILE A 73 -7.53 8.00 20.53
CA ILE A 73 -6.64 7.51 19.48
C ILE A 73 -7.41 7.58 18.16
N ASP A 74 -7.14 8.61 17.35
CA ASP A 74 -7.53 8.59 15.94
C ASP A 74 -6.97 7.29 15.34
N GLU A 75 -7.61 6.72 14.33
CA GLU A 75 -7.12 5.47 13.74
C GLU A 75 -5.99 5.74 12.74
N GLN A 76 -5.00 4.85 12.65
CA GLN A 76 -3.90 5.06 11.71
C GLN A 76 -4.44 5.06 10.28
N PRO A 77 -4.27 6.14 9.49
CA PRO A 77 -5.01 6.31 8.23
C PRO A 77 -4.68 5.23 7.19
N VAL A 78 -3.47 4.66 7.23
CA VAL A 78 -3.11 3.52 6.38
C VAL A 78 -3.89 2.27 6.76
N THR A 79 -4.03 1.99 8.05
CA THR A 79 -4.76 0.83 8.57
C THR A 79 -6.25 0.97 8.30
N THR A 80 -6.85 2.11 8.65
CA THR A 80 -8.26 2.40 8.38
C THR A 80 -8.59 2.28 6.89
N LEU A 81 -7.73 2.78 6.00
CA LEU A 81 -7.92 2.64 4.56
C LEU A 81 -7.90 1.16 4.11
N LEU A 82 -6.96 0.37 4.63
CA LEU A 82 -6.84 -1.05 4.29
C LEU A 82 -8.07 -1.82 4.76
N GLU A 83 -8.52 -1.59 5.99
CA GLU A 83 -9.72 -2.22 6.55
C GLU A 83 -10.98 -1.81 5.79
N LEU A 84 -11.11 -0.53 5.44
CA LEU A 84 -12.20 -0.03 4.62
C LEU A 84 -12.24 -0.74 3.26
N CYS A 85 -11.10 -0.86 2.58
CA CYS A 85 -11.02 -1.56 1.30
C CYS A 85 -11.36 -3.05 1.46
N GLN A 86 -10.79 -3.70 2.48
CA GLN A 86 -11.01 -5.12 2.76
C GLN A 86 -12.48 -5.44 3.05
N LYS A 87 -13.16 -4.58 3.81
CA LYS A 87 -14.61 -4.70 4.09
C LYS A 87 -15.45 -4.70 2.81
N HIS A 88 -14.96 -4.07 1.74
CA HIS A 88 -15.61 -4.01 0.43
C HIS A 88 -15.01 -4.99 -0.59
N GLY A 89 -14.19 -5.95 -0.15
CA GLY A 89 -13.56 -6.94 -1.02
C GLY A 89 -12.53 -6.35 -1.99
N LYS A 90 -11.99 -5.16 -1.68
CA LYS A 90 -10.98 -4.47 -2.49
C LYS A 90 -9.61 -4.51 -1.81
N VAL A 91 -8.56 -4.35 -2.62
CA VAL A 91 -7.18 -4.24 -2.14
C VAL A 91 -6.61 -2.87 -2.51
N ALA A 92 -6.14 -2.12 -1.51
CA ALA A 92 -5.45 -0.87 -1.74
C ALA A 92 -3.97 -1.11 -2.12
N GLN A 93 -3.53 -0.50 -3.21
CA GLN A 93 -2.16 -0.58 -3.71
C GLN A 93 -1.46 0.77 -3.58
N PHE A 94 -0.33 0.79 -2.86
CA PHE A 94 0.51 1.98 -2.73
C PHE A 94 1.65 1.90 -3.75
N LYS A 95 1.74 2.89 -4.64
CA LYS A 95 2.87 3.06 -5.57
C LYS A 95 3.71 4.25 -5.14
N THR A 96 4.98 4.01 -4.85
CA THR A 96 5.93 5.06 -4.43
C THR A 96 6.87 5.39 -5.58
N TRP A 97 7.14 6.68 -5.76
CA TRP A 97 8.12 7.21 -6.71
C TRP A 97 8.79 8.46 -6.13
N GLN A 98 9.88 8.90 -6.74
CA GLN A 98 10.69 10.03 -6.27
C GLN A 98 10.80 11.09 -7.36
N LYS A 99 10.70 12.37 -6.97
CA LYS A 99 10.94 13.50 -7.87
C LYS A 99 11.56 14.64 -7.09
N GLY A 100 12.78 15.06 -7.48
CA GLY A 100 13.45 16.23 -6.89
C GLY A 100 13.66 16.14 -5.37
N GLY A 101 14.01 14.95 -4.84
CA GLY A 101 14.20 14.74 -3.40
C GLY A 101 12.90 14.53 -2.60
N MET A 102 11.74 14.66 -3.25
CA MET A 102 10.43 14.49 -2.63
C MET A 102 9.86 13.11 -2.96
N THR A 103 9.42 12.40 -1.93
CA THR A 103 8.74 11.11 -2.06
C THR A 103 7.27 11.35 -2.38
N MET A 104 6.80 10.69 -3.43
CA MET A 104 5.41 10.72 -3.85
C MET A 104 4.80 9.32 -3.69
N VAL A 105 3.57 9.26 -3.16
CA VAL A 105 2.82 8.02 -2.96
C VAL A 105 1.43 8.16 -3.55
N ASN A 106 1.09 7.26 -4.47
CA ASN A 106 -0.24 7.18 -5.07
C ASN A 106 -0.94 5.93 -4.53
N VAL A 107 -2.20 6.07 -4.14
CA VAL A 107 -3.06 4.98 -3.66
C VAL A 107 -4.03 4.61 -4.76
N PHE A 108 -4.10 3.32 -5.09
CA PHE A 108 -5.05 2.77 -6.05
C PHE A 108 -5.96 1.75 -5.39
N VAL A 109 -7.25 1.80 -5.69
CA VAL A 109 -8.25 0.81 -5.27
C VAL A 109 -9.06 0.45 -6.50
N GLY A 110 -9.18 -0.85 -6.82
CA GLY A 110 -9.94 -1.29 -8.01
C GLY A 110 -9.42 -0.72 -9.34
N GLY A 111 -8.11 -0.42 -9.43
CA GLY A 111 -7.49 0.16 -10.63
C GLY A 111 -7.55 1.70 -10.69
N GLU A 112 -8.42 2.35 -9.92
CA GLU A 112 -8.54 3.81 -9.89
C GLU A 112 -7.61 4.44 -8.85
N MET A 113 -6.98 5.57 -9.18
CA MET A 113 -6.20 6.35 -8.22
C MET A 113 -7.14 7.06 -7.25
N VAL A 114 -7.18 6.64 -5.99
CA VAL A 114 -8.07 7.19 -4.97
C VAL A 114 -7.38 8.18 -4.04
N GLY A 115 -6.05 8.19 -3.98
CA GLY A 115 -5.32 9.13 -3.12
C GLY A 115 -3.91 9.44 -3.59
N LEU A 116 -3.40 10.60 -3.16
CA LEU A 116 -2.07 11.12 -3.42
C LEU A 116 -1.49 11.71 -2.14
N GLY A 117 -0.22 11.43 -1.89
CA GLY A 117 0.52 12.04 -0.79
C GLY A 117 1.97 12.28 -1.16
N SER A 118 2.53 13.31 -0.56
CA SER A 118 3.91 13.71 -0.82
C SER A 118 4.57 14.17 0.48
N SER A 119 5.87 13.94 0.58
CA SER A 119 6.75 14.42 1.65
C SER A 119 8.20 14.07 1.32
N GLU A 120 9.16 14.78 1.88
CA GLU A 120 10.56 14.34 1.90
C GLU A 120 10.74 12.99 2.61
N GLN A 121 9.81 12.64 3.52
CA GLN A 121 9.84 11.39 4.26
C GLN A 121 8.81 10.39 3.73
N LYS A 122 9.26 9.22 3.28
CA LYS A 122 8.40 8.16 2.73
C LYS A 122 7.23 7.77 3.64
N VAL A 123 7.44 7.73 4.96
CA VAL A 123 6.39 7.37 5.93
C VAL A 123 5.28 8.43 5.95
N ILE A 124 5.65 9.71 5.99
CA ILE A 124 4.70 10.83 5.98
C ILE A 124 3.97 10.90 4.63
N ALA A 125 4.68 10.72 3.51
CA ALA A 125 4.06 10.67 2.18
C ALA A 125 2.99 9.57 2.09
N LYS A 126 3.25 8.40 2.69
CA LYS A 126 2.30 7.29 2.73
C LYS A 126 1.07 7.60 3.60
N LEU A 127 1.27 8.23 4.76
CA LEU A 127 0.18 8.66 5.64
C LEU A 127 -0.71 9.71 4.97
N ASN A 128 -0.11 10.71 4.32
CA ASN A 128 -0.83 11.74 3.57
C ASN A 128 -1.65 11.13 2.43
N ALA A 129 -1.06 10.18 1.69
CA ALA A 129 -1.76 9.51 0.61
C ALA A 129 -2.97 8.69 1.10
N ALA A 130 -2.85 8.08 2.29
CA ALA A 130 -3.95 7.36 2.92
C ALA A 130 -5.04 8.30 3.44
N ARG A 131 -4.68 9.45 4.04
CA ARG A 131 -5.64 10.48 4.48
C ARG A 131 -6.44 11.03 3.29
N ASP A 132 -5.75 11.39 2.20
CA ASP A 132 -6.39 11.87 0.98
C ASP A 132 -7.32 10.81 0.36
N ALA A 133 -6.89 9.54 0.34
CA ALA A 133 -7.74 8.43 -0.10
C ALA A 133 -8.98 8.25 0.76
N LEU A 134 -8.84 8.21 2.09
CA LEU A 134 -9.97 8.11 3.02
C LEU A 134 -10.94 9.28 2.83
N GLY A 135 -10.42 10.50 2.72
CA GLY A 135 -11.23 11.69 2.44
C GLY A 135 -12.07 11.51 1.19
N LYS A 136 -11.48 11.06 0.07
CA LYS A 136 -12.20 10.85 -1.21
C LYS A 136 -13.18 9.68 -1.20
N LEU A 137 -12.86 8.61 -0.47
CA LEU A 137 -13.70 7.41 -0.37
C LEU A 137 -14.90 7.62 0.56
N VAL A 138 -14.71 8.35 1.67
CA VAL A 138 -15.74 8.61 2.69
C VAL A 138 -16.63 9.78 2.27
N SER A 139 -16.07 10.86 1.70
CA SER A 139 -16.84 12.05 1.26
C SER A 139 -17.74 11.81 0.03
N GLY A 140 -17.68 10.63 -0.60
CA GLY A 140 -18.52 10.30 -1.74
C GLY A 140 -17.82 10.45 -3.10
N ALA A 141 -16.79 11.30 -3.22
CA ALA A 141 -16.15 11.64 -4.49
C ALA A 141 -15.64 10.43 -5.30
N LYS A 142 -15.22 9.36 -4.61
CA LYS A 142 -14.80 8.09 -5.20
C LYS A 142 -15.46 6.88 -4.56
N ARG A 143 -16.64 7.05 -3.95
CA ARG A 143 -17.31 5.97 -3.22
C ARG A 143 -17.77 4.84 -4.14
N GLN A 144 -18.05 5.14 -5.42
CA GLN A 144 -18.33 4.11 -6.42
C GLN A 144 -17.20 3.08 -6.55
N VAL A 145 -15.93 3.44 -6.31
CA VAL A 145 -14.78 2.51 -6.37
C VAL A 145 -14.91 1.36 -5.38
N LEU A 146 -15.58 1.59 -4.25
CA LEU A 146 -15.87 0.58 -3.23
C LEU A 146 -17.13 -0.24 -3.56
N ILE A 147 -18.07 0.33 -4.32
CA ILE A 147 -19.38 -0.25 -4.62
C ILE A 147 -19.40 -1.00 -5.96
N THR A 148 -18.49 -0.69 -6.89
CA THR A 148 -18.36 -1.42 -8.16
C THR A 148 -17.95 -2.86 -7.89
N GLY A 149 -18.95 -3.68 -7.58
CA GLY A 149 -18.93 -5.11 -7.76
C GLY A 149 -18.75 -5.41 -9.24
N VAL A 150 -18.02 -6.49 -9.50
CA VAL A 150 -17.84 -7.10 -10.82
C VAL A 150 -19.14 -7.02 -11.65
N CYS A 151 -19.10 -6.27 -12.76
CA CYS A 151 -19.97 -6.40 -13.92
C CYS A 151 -19.21 -5.88 -15.16
N ASN A 152 -19.38 -6.59 -16.27
CA ASN A 152 -18.58 -6.58 -17.50
C ASN A 152 -18.51 -5.25 -18.28
N GLY A 153 -17.38 -5.08 -19.00
CA GLY A 153 -17.20 -4.17 -20.16
C GLY A 153 -17.01 -2.70 -19.78
N SER A 154 -16.01 -1.95 -20.26
CA SER A 154 -15.24 -2.10 -21.50
C SER A 154 -14.06 -1.12 -21.55
N VAL A 155 -13.01 -1.56 -22.26
CA VAL A 155 -11.90 -0.81 -22.90
C VAL A 155 -10.88 -0.11 -21.99
N ASP A 156 -9.76 -0.79 -21.72
CA ASP A 156 -8.42 -0.24 -22.01
C ASP A 156 -7.38 -1.38 -22.04
N GLU A 157 -6.88 -1.68 -23.25
CA GLU A 157 -6.06 -2.84 -23.65
C GLU A 157 -4.67 -2.98 -22.98
N ILE A 158 -4.35 -2.19 -21.95
CA ILE A 158 -3.07 -2.27 -21.23
C ILE A 158 -3.26 -2.75 -19.78
N GLY A 159 -4.51 -2.76 -19.28
CA GLY A 159 -4.85 -3.21 -17.92
C GLY A 159 -5.10 -4.71 -17.78
N GLU A 160 -5.46 -5.41 -18.85
CA GLU A 160 -5.94 -6.80 -18.80
C GLU A 160 -4.88 -7.80 -18.36
N LEU A 161 -3.62 -7.53 -18.67
CA LEU A 161 -2.52 -8.42 -18.37
C LEU A 161 -2.42 -8.75 -16.88
N ARG A 162 -2.71 -7.80 -15.98
CA ARG A 162 -2.36 -7.92 -14.56
C ARG A 162 -3.15 -8.97 -13.79
N GLU A 163 -4.29 -9.41 -14.33
CA GLU A 163 -5.21 -10.36 -13.67
C GLU A 163 -5.43 -11.65 -14.47
N SER A 164 -4.78 -11.81 -15.63
CA SER A 164 -4.97 -12.98 -16.50
C SER A 164 -4.65 -14.31 -15.81
N LYS A 165 -3.63 -14.37 -14.94
CA LYS A 165 -3.31 -15.58 -14.16
C LYS A 165 -4.45 -15.97 -13.21
N HIS A 166 -5.11 -14.99 -12.61
CA HIS A 166 -6.25 -15.22 -11.72
C HIS A 166 -7.46 -15.68 -12.50
N LYS A 167 -7.81 -14.98 -13.59
CA LYS A 167 -8.92 -15.32 -14.49
C LYS A 167 -8.79 -16.75 -15.03
N LEU A 168 -7.58 -17.16 -15.42
CA LEU A 168 -7.32 -18.52 -15.89
C LEU A 168 -7.52 -19.56 -14.77
N ALA A 169 -7.08 -19.27 -13.54
CA ALA A 169 -7.30 -20.15 -12.41
C ALA A 169 -8.79 -20.31 -12.07
N GLU A 170 -9.55 -19.22 -12.08
CA GLU A 170 -10.99 -19.24 -11.87
C GLU A 170 -11.72 -20.03 -12.95
N GLN A 171 -11.34 -19.86 -14.22
CA GLN A 171 -11.91 -20.62 -15.32
C GLN A 171 -11.65 -22.12 -15.20
N CYS A 172 -10.44 -22.51 -14.77
CA CYS A 172 -10.12 -23.92 -14.52
C CYS A 172 -10.99 -24.49 -13.38
N ILE A 173 -11.18 -23.74 -12.30
CA ILE A 173 -12.06 -24.13 -11.18
C ILE A 173 -13.50 -24.30 -11.67
N GLY A 174 -14.04 -23.31 -12.40
CA GLY A 174 -15.42 -23.34 -12.91
C GLY A 174 -15.68 -24.46 -13.93
N LYS A 175 -14.66 -24.91 -14.66
CA LYS A 175 -14.76 -26.01 -15.63
C LYS A 175 -14.33 -27.37 -15.06
N HIS A 176 -13.99 -27.44 -13.77
CA HIS A 176 -13.43 -28.62 -13.10
C HIS A 176 -12.18 -29.19 -13.80
N TRP A 177 -11.32 -28.29 -14.31
CA TRP A 177 -10.02 -28.66 -14.87
C TRP A 177 -8.94 -28.67 -13.78
N PRO A 178 -7.88 -29.49 -13.95
CA PRO A 178 -6.69 -29.41 -13.12
C PRO A 178 -6.09 -28.00 -13.09
N LYS A 179 -5.36 -27.69 -12.02
CA LYS A 179 -4.73 -26.37 -11.88
C LYS A 179 -3.73 -26.11 -13.01
N PRO A 180 -3.72 -24.90 -13.59
CA PRO A 180 -2.77 -24.53 -14.63
C PRO A 180 -1.32 -24.60 -14.13
N ILE A 181 -0.43 -25.18 -14.92
CA ILE A 181 0.99 -25.34 -14.61
C ILE A 181 1.77 -24.23 -15.31
N PHE A 182 2.50 -23.41 -14.55
CA PHE A 182 3.34 -22.33 -15.07
C PHE A 182 4.81 -22.72 -14.98
N ASN A 183 5.52 -22.65 -16.11
CA ASN A 183 6.97 -22.86 -16.18
C ASN A 183 7.65 -21.57 -16.63
N LEU A 184 8.62 -21.09 -15.85
CA LEU A 184 9.38 -19.89 -16.17
C LEU A 184 10.53 -20.24 -17.13
N LEU A 185 10.62 -19.51 -18.24
CA LEU A 185 11.69 -19.61 -19.23
C LEU A 185 12.53 -18.34 -19.21
N PHE A 186 13.85 -18.48 -19.20
CA PHE A 186 14.76 -17.33 -19.29
C PHE A 186 15.10 -17.05 -20.76
N ARG A 187 14.95 -15.80 -21.21
CA ARG A 187 15.50 -15.34 -22.49
C ARG A 187 16.47 -14.19 -22.22
N LEU A 188 17.76 -14.47 -22.34
CA LEU A 188 18.82 -13.46 -22.31
C LEU A 188 18.85 -12.79 -23.70
N GLU A 189 18.45 -11.53 -23.81
CA GLU A 189 18.61 -10.77 -25.07
C GLU A 189 20.05 -10.31 -25.28
N LYS A 190 20.88 -10.23 -24.24
CA LYS A 190 22.32 -9.95 -24.33
C LYS A 190 23.10 -10.71 -23.26
N GLU A 191 24.02 -11.57 -23.67
CA GLU A 191 25.07 -12.06 -22.77
C GLU A 191 25.96 -10.87 -22.38
N GLY A 192 25.79 -10.36 -21.15
CA GLY A 192 26.59 -9.26 -20.59
C GLY A 192 25.83 -7.97 -20.25
N GLY A 193 24.50 -7.92 -20.38
CA GLY A 193 23.70 -6.76 -19.96
C GLY A 193 23.55 -6.64 -18.42
N PRO A 194 23.37 -5.44 -17.86
CA PRO A 194 23.19 -5.25 -16.43
C PRO A 194 21.90 -5.93 -15.92
N ALA A 195 21.87 -6.33 -14.64
CA ALA A 195 20.82 -7.18 -14.06
C ALA A 195 19.37 -6.65 -14.19
N HIS A 196 19.19 -5.36 -14.48
CA HIS A 196 17.90 -4.71 -14.65
C HIS A 196 17.32 -4.80 -16.09
N GLU A 197 18.03 -5.39 -17.05
CA GLU A 197 17.56 -5.59 -18.43
C GLU A 197 17.06 -7.03 -18.71
N ARG A 198 16.95 -7.87 -17.66
CA ARG A 198 16.49 -9.26 -17.80
C ARG A 198 15.02 -9.30 -18.23
N LYS A 199 14.74 -10.05 -19.31
CA LYS A 199 13.37 -10.40 -19.72
C LYS A 199 13.06 -11.85 -19.33
N PHE A 200 11.89 -12.04 -18.76
CA PHE A 200 11.32 -13.31 -18.34
C PHE A 200 10.23 -13.71 -19.31
N VAL A 201 10.23 -14.96 -19.74
CA VAL A 201 9.17 -15.56 -20.53
C VAL A 201 8.52 -16.63 -19.66
N CYS A 202 7.23 -16.88 -19.81
CA CYS A 202 6.55 -17.96 -19.09
C CYS A 202 5.74 -18.78 -20.07
N SER A 203 5.72 -20.10 -19.89
CA SER A 203 4.77 -20.99 -20.55
C SER A 203 3.73 -21.47 -19.56
N VAL A 204 2.48 -21.57 -19.99
CA VAL A 204 1.40 -22.14 -19.18
C VAL A 204 0.82 -23.35 -19.88
N GLN A 205 0.53 -24.39 -19.09
CA GLN A 205 -0.09 -25.64 -19.54
C GLN A 205 -1.43 -25.83 -18.81
N VAL A 206 -2.49 -26.12 -19.56
CA VAL A 206 -3.83 -26.41 -19.06
C VAL A 206 -4.30 -27.74 -19.65
N GLU A 207 -4.73 -28.64 -18.79
CA GLU A 207 -5.32 -29.91 -19.19
C GLU A 207 -6.85 -29.79 -19.21
N THR A 208 -7.45 -30.11 -20.34
CA THR A 208 -8.91 -30.07 -20.54
C THR A 208 -9.42 -31.44 -20.96
N LYS A 209 -10.75 -31.59 -21.05
CA LYS A 209 -11.38 -32.81 -21.57
C LYS A 209 -11.04 -33.10 -23.03
N ASN A 210 -10.61 -32.08 -23.79
CA ASN A 210 -10.30 -32.16 -25.22
C ASN A 210 -8.79 -32.30 -25.49
N GLY A 211 -7.97 -32.41 -24.44
CA GLY A 211 -6.52 -32.52 -24.54
C GLY A 211 -5.78 -31.47 -23.72
N THR A 212 -4.45 -31.52 -23.79
CA THR A 212 -3.53 -30.61 -23.10
C THR A 212 -3.15 -29.44 -24.00
N PHE A 213 -3.38 -28.21 -23.52
CA PHE A 213 -3.02 -26.98 -24.21
C PHE A 213 -1.80 -26.35 -23.56
N VAL A 214 -0.89 -25.84 -24.38
CA VAL A 214 0.32 -25.14 -23.93
C VAL A 214 0.47 -23.85 -24.72
N THR A 215 0.70 -22.73 -24.02
CA THR A 215 0.99 -21.44 -24.64
C THR A 215 2.20 -20.78 -23.98
N ILE A 216 2.85 -19.89 -24.72
CA ILE A 216 4.02 -19.14 -24.28
C ILE A 216 3.70 -17.64 -24.32
N GLY A 217 3.84 -16.98 -23.17
CA GLY A 217 3.65 -15.54 -23.01
C GLY A 217 4.76 -14.71 -23.65
N ASP A 218 4.54 -13.41 -23.71
CA ASP A 218 5.53 -12.44 -24.20
C ASP A 218 6.65 -12.20 -23.18
N PRO A 219 7.83 -11.73 -23.64
CA PRO A 219 8.94 -11.39 -22.76
C PRO A 219 8.64 -10.16 -21.89
N MET A 220 8.74 -10.30 -20.56
CA MET A 220 8.42 -9.26 -19.59
C MET A 220 9.56 -8.97 -18.61
N SER A 221 9.62 -7.76 -18.06
CA SER A 221 10.68 -7.35 -17.11
C SER A 221 10.54 -7.94 -15.70
N ARG A 222 9.39 -8.57 -15.39
CA ARG A 222 9.11 -9.21 -14.10
C ARG A 222 8.48 -10.57 -14.31
N VAL A 223 8.85 -11.54 -13.45
CA VAL A 223 8.27 -12.90 -13.44
C VAL A 223 6.75 -12.87 -13.39
N LYS A 224 6.17 -12.09 -12.47
CA LYS A 224 4.72 -11.97 -12.33
C LYS A 224 4.03 -11.49 -13.61
N ASP A 225 4.66 -10.58 -14.36
CA ASP A 225 4.08 -10.07 -15.60
C ASP A 225 4.21 -11.10 -16.74
N ALA A 226 5.29 -11.89 -16.75
CA ALA A 226 5.47 -12.98 -17.70
C ALA A 226 4.44 -14.10 -17.52
N GLU A 227 4.18 -14.51 -16.27
CA GLU A 227 3.14 -15.51 -15.95
C GLU A 227 1.75 -15.03 -16.40
N ASN A 228 1.47 -13.75 -16.17
CA ASN A 228 0.24 -13.09 -16.58
C ASN A 228 0.09 -13.01 -18.10
N SER A 229 1.17 -12.71 -18.83
CA SER A 229 1.19 -12.74 -20.29
C SER A 229 0.91 -14.15 -20.84
N ALA A 230 1.50 -15.18 -20.25
CA ALA A 230 1.23 -16.56 -20.62
C ALA A 230 -0.24 -16.92 -20.38
N ALA A 231 -0.78 -16.53 -19.22
CA ALA A 231 -2.17 -16.77 -18.88
C ALA A 231 -3.15 -16.06 -19.83
N GLN A 232 -2.85 -14.85 -20.28
CA GLN A 232 -3.68 -14.13 -21.24
C GLN A 232 -3.79 -14.88 -22.57
N LYS A 233 -2.66 -15.29 -23.15
CA LYS A 233 -2.66 -16.06 -24.40
C LYS A 233 -3.36 -17.40 -24.26
N MET A 234 -3.28 -18.03 -23.09
CA MET A 234 -4.03 -19.26 -22.82
C MET A 234 -5.53 -19.00 -22.75
N LEU A 235 -5.97 -17.91 -22.10
CA LEU A 235 -7.39 -17.53 -22.08
C LEU A 235 -7.92 -17.27 -23.50
N GLU A 236 -7.16 -16.54 -24.32
CA GLU A 236 -7.50 -16.31 -25.74
C GLU A 236 -7.62 -17.62 -26.53
N LEU A 237 -6.69 -18.56 -26.33
CA LEU A 237 -6.73 -19.87 -26.97
C LEU A 237 -7.93 -20.71 -26.50
N LEU A 238 -8.26 -20.66 -25.20
CA LEU A 238 -9.39 -21.38 -24.62
C LEU A 238 -10.76 -20.79 -24.99
N LEU A 239 -10.81 -19.53 -25.46
CA LEU A 239 -12.03 -18.90 -25.98
C LEU A 239 -12.34 -19.31 -27.43
N GLN A 240 -11.37 -19.87 -28.15
CA GLN A 240 -11.52 -20.33 -29.53
C GLN A 240 -11.88 -21.83 -29.65
N LEU A 241 -12.06 -22.52 -28.52
CA LEU A 241 -12.42 -23.94 -28.39
C LEU A 241 -13.90 -24.12 -28.03
#